data_AF-A0A925P0D6-F1
#
_entry.id   AF-A0A925P0D6-F1
#
_cell.length_a   1.000
_cell.length_b   1.000
_cell.length_c   1.000
_cell.angle_alpha   90.00
_cell.angle_beta   90.00
_cell.angle_gamma   90.00
#
_symmetry.space_group_name_H-M   'P 1'
#
loop_
_entity.id
_entity.type
_entity.pdbx_description
1 polymer ?
#
loop_
_entity_poly.entity_id
_entity_poly.type
_entity_poly.pdbx_seq_one_letter_code
_entity_poly.pdbx_strand_id
1 'polypeptide(L)'
;MAGLAMSFMFAIVFAAGGISPSTAAEPLCSPEEESAACQADMANRMALYVKGRDAYDTARTSGNFSEALALSRQLAAKGDKNGERLLKMVYLQLGWGAHRDYVQAYGWLSEGIAGGDDYLVRWRQILAEKMTSDQLALAKKMAGS
;
A
#
# COMPACT_ATOMS: atom_id res chain seq x y z
N MET A 1 3.43 -69.53 43.20
CA MET A 1 3.82 -68.58 44.26
C MET A 1 5.05 -67.84 43.79
N ALA A 2 5.14 -66.53 44.10
CA ALA A 2 6.15 -65.54 43.68
C ALA A 2 6.01 -65.08 42.21
N GLY A 3 5.98 -63.80 41.87
CA GLY A 3 6.12 -62.57 42.65
C GLY A 3 5.91 -61.36 41.73
N LEU A 4 5.33 -60.30 42.28
CA LEU A 4 4.96 -59.02 41.66
C LEU A 4 6.18 -58.29 41.07
N ALA A 5 6.00 -57.65 39.91
CA ALA A 5 6.76 -56.46 39.51
C ALA A 5 5.83 -55.48 38.78
N MET A 6 5.23 -54.57 39.55
CA MET A 6 4.51 -53.39 39.09
C MET A 6 5.52 -52.41 38.49
N SER A 7 5.43 -52.15 37.19
CA SER A 7 6.16 -51.05 36.54
C SER A 7 5.15 -49.98 36.14
N PHE A 8 5.15 -48.87 36.87
CA PHE A 8 4.34 -47.68 36.58
C PHE A 8 4.98 -46.90 35.42
N MET A 9 4.44 -47.02 34.21
CA MET A 9 4.69 -46.07 33.14
C MET A 9 3.65 -44.95 33.22
N PHE A 10 4.10 -43.77 33.63
CA PHE A 10 3.34 -42.52 33.50
C PHE A 10 3.26 -42.15 32.02
N ALA A 11 2.13 -42.41 31.38
CA ALA A 11 1.82 -41.85 30.06
C ALA A 11 1.23 -40.44 30.25
N ILE A 12 2.08 -39.42 30.14
CA ILE A 12 1.62 -38.03 30.04
C ILE A 12 1.08 -37.84 28.63
N VAL A 13 -0.25 -37.69 28.56
CA VAL A 13 -0.98 -37.26 27.37
C VAL A 13 -0.66 -35.78 27.11
N PHE A 14 0.11 -35.49 26.06
CA PHE A 14 0.20 -34.14 25.51
C PHE A 14 -0.79 -34.01 24.36
N ALA A 15 -1.95 -33.43 24.66
CA ALA A 15 -2.87 -32.90 23.66
C ALA A 15 -2.23 -31.64 23.05
N ALA A 16 -1.57 -31.78 21.90
CA ALA A 16 -1.12 -30.64 21.11
C ALA A 16 -2.32 -30.05 20.36
N GLY A 17 -3.16 -29.30 21.08
CA GLY A 17 -4.02 -28.27 20.49
C GLY A 17 -3.12 -27.14 20.01
N GLY A 18 -2.66 -27.23 18.76
CA GLY A 18 -1.88 -26.18 18.11
C GLY A 18 -2.77 -24.95 17.88
N ILE A 19 -2.67 -23.98 18.78
CA ILE A 19 -3.06 -22.60 18.53
C ILE A 19 -2.12 -22.09 17.43
N SER A 20 -2.60 -21.97 16.20
CA SER A 20 -1.87 -21.25 15.14
C SER A 20 -1.80 -19.77 15.52
N PRO A 21 -0.60 -19.18 15.74
CA PRO A 21 -0.51 -17.75 15.89
C PRO A 21 -0.70 -17.10 14.52
N SER A 22 -1.89 -16.53 14.31
CA SER A 22 -2.10 -15.51 13.28
C SER A 22 -1.34 -14.25 13.72
N THR A 23 -0.34 -13.87 12.93
CA THR A 23 0.15 -12.50 12.62
C THR A 23 1.66 -12.52 12.36
N ALA A 24 2.09 -13.23 11.34
CA ALA A 24 3.26 -12.82 10.57
C ALA A 24 2.74 -12.51 9.18
N ALA A 25 3.04 -11.31 8.66
CA ALA A 25 2.87 -11.06 7.24
C ALA A 25 3.59 -12.20 6.52
N GLU A 26 2.88 -12.97 5.69
CA GLU A 26 3.48 -14.06 4.94
C GLU A 26 4.73 -13.54 4.24
N PRO A 27 5.88 -14.24 4.34
CA PRO A 27 7.06 -13.82 3.61
C PRO A 27 6.69 -13.70 2.14
N LEU A 28 6.98 -12.54 1.53
CA LEU A 28 6.60 -12.21 0.15
C LEU A 28 7.13 -13.22 -0.89
N CYS A 29 8.10 -14.05 -0.51
CA CYS A 29 8.49 -15.25 -1.22
C CYS A 29 8.36 -16.45 -0.26
N SER A 30 7.73 -17.53 -0.71
CA SER A 30 7.61 -18.77 0.05
C SER A 30 9.01 -19.42 0.19
N PRO A 31 9.31 -20.11 1.32
CA PRO A 31 10.62 -20.75 1.54
C PRO A 31 10.93 -21.89 0.56
N GLU A 32 9.93 -22.44 -0.12
CA GLU A 32 10.10 -23.53 -1.10
C GLU A 32 10.39 -23.04 -2.52
N GLU A 33 10.19 -21.73 -2.77
CA GLU A 33 10.37 -21.08 -4.08
C GLU A 33 11.24 -19.84 -3.95
N GLU A 34 12.48 -20.01 -3.49
CA GLU A 34 13.57 -19.05 -3.71
C GLU A 34 13.94 -18.97 -5.21
N SER A 35 12.92 -18.86 -6.06
CA SER A 35 13.02 -18.81 -7.50
C SER A 35 13.64 -17.48 -7.88
N ALA A 36 14.58 -17.51 -8.82
CA ALA A 36 15.15 -16.32 -9.42
C ALA A 36 14.08 -15.33 -9.93
N ALA A 37 12.88 -15.84 -10.25
CA ALA A 37 11.72 -15.02 -10.61
C ALA A 37 11.21 -14.15 -9.44
N CYS A 38 11.08 -14.68 -8.22
CA CYS A 38 10.68 -13.86 -7.06
C CYS A 38 11.75 -12.79 -6.77
N GLN A 39 13.03 -13.16 -6.83
CA GLN A 39 14.14 -12.22 -6.62
C GLN A 39 14.18 -11.12 -7.69
N ALA A 40 13.96 -11.48 -8.96
CA ALA A 40 13.88 -10.53 -10.07
C ALA A 40 12.69 -9.58 -9.91
N ASP A 41 11.53 -10.08 -9.48
CA ASP A 41 10.37 -9.22 -9.20
C ASP A 41 10.64 -8.25 -8.04
N MET A 42 11.26 -8.70 -6.95
CA MET A 42 11.65 -7.83 -5.84
C MET A 42 12.66 -6.76 -6.27
N ALA A 43 13.69 -7.14 -7.05
CA ALA A 43 14.65 -6.20 -7.61
C ALA A 43 13.97 -5.16 -8.52
N ASN A 44 13.02 -5.60 -9.35
CA ASN A 44 12.23 -4.71 -10.20
C ASN A 44 11.33 -3.77 -9.37
N ARG A 45 10.65 -4.26 -8.33
CA ARG A 45 9.88 -3.42 -7.40
C ARG A 45 10.75 -2.35 -6.76
N MET A 46 11.95 -2.73 -6.31
CA MET A 46 12.90 -1.78 -5.74
C MET A 46 13.37 -0.73 -6.76
N ALA A 47 13.68 -1.13 -8.00
CA ALA A 47 14.05 -0.19 -9.06
C ALA A 47 12.92 0.80 -9.37
N LEU A 48 11.67 0.32 -9.45
CA LEU A 48 10.49 1.17 -9.63
C LEU A 48 10.28 2.10 -8.43
N TYR A 49 10.52 1.63 -7.21
CA TYR A 49 10.42 2.46 -6.01
C TYR A 49 11.44 3.60 -6.03
N VAL A 50 12.71 3.31 -6.35
CA VAL A 50 13.76 4.33 -6.50
C VAL A 50 13.34 5.38 -7.54
N LYS A 51 12.90 4.93 -8.73
CA LYS A 51 12.41 5.84 -9.76
C LYS A 51 11.22 6.68 -9.27
N GLY A 52 10.28 6.07 -8.55
CA GLY A 52 9.12 6.75 -8.00
C GLY A 52 9.49 7.79 -6.93
N ARG A 53 10.53 7.52 -6.14
CA ARG A 53 11.10 8.45 -5.18
C ARG A 53 11.74 9.65 -5.87
N ASP A 54 12.55 9.42 -6.89
CA ASP A 54 13.18 10.50 -7.66
C ASP A 54 12.13 11.38 -8.36
N ALA A 55 11.08 10.76 -8.91
CA ALA A 55 9.95 11.46 -9.49
C ALA A 55 9.19 12.29 -8.43
N TYR A 56 8.98 11.75 -7.22
CA TYR A 56 8.34 12.47 -6.12
C TYR A 56 9.17 13.68 -5.69
N ASP A 57 10.48 13.51 -5.53
CA ASP A 57 11.37 14.59 -5.10
C ASP A 57 11.44 15.70 -6.17
N THR A 58 11.48 15.33 -7.45
CA THR A 58 11.35 16.28 -8.58
C THR A 58 9.98 16.98 -8.61
N ALA A 59 8.90 16.25 -8.29
CA ALA A 59 7.54 16.78 -8.27
C ALA A 59 7.34 17.86 -7.20
N ARG A 60 8.07 17.80 -6.08
CA ARG A 60 7.99 18.81 -5.01
C ARG A 60 8.38 20.21 -5.47
N THR A 61 9.25 20.32 -6.46
CA THR A 61 9.67 21.61 -7.04
C THR A 61 8.90 21.93 -8.31
N SER A 62 8.66 20.94 -9.18
CA SER A 62 7.98 21.16 -10.48
C SER A 62 6.46 21.25 -10.37
N GLY A 63 5.87 20.82 -9.26
CA GLY A 63 4.43 20.69 -9.08
C GLY A 63 3.79 19.60 -9.96
N ASN A 64 4.57 18.68 -10.56
CA ASN A 64 4.04 17.60 -11.40
C ASN A 64 4.17 16.23 -10.73
N PHE A 65 3.12 15.79 -10.05
CA PHE A 65 3.11 14.50 -9.32
C PHE A 65 2.67 13.30 -10.18
N SER A 66 2.39 13.49 -11.48
CA SER A 66 1.80 12.45 -12.34
C SER A 66 2.64 11.16 -12.41
N GLU A 67 3.96 11.29 -12.60
CA GLU A 67 4.85 10.12 -12.71
C GLU A 67 5.00 9.40 -11.35
N ALA A 68 5.18 10.17 -10.27
CA ALA A 68 5.24 9.61 -8.92
C ALA A 68 3.95 8.87 -8.55
N LEU A 69 2.78 9.41 -8.94
CA LEU A 69 1.49 8.76 -8.75
C LEU A 69 1.40 7.46 -9.55
N ALA A 70 1.79 7.46 -10.83
CA ALA A 70 1.72 6.29 -11.68
C ALA A 70 2.60 5.14 -11.14
N LEU A 71 3.85 5.43 -10.79
CA LEU A 71 4.79 4.45 -10.26
C LEU A 71 4.36 3.91 -8.90
N SER A 72 3.87 4.77 -8.01
CA SER A 72 3.39 4.34 -6.70
C SER A 72 2.13 3.49 -6.77
N ARG A 73 1.18 3.81 -7.65
CA ARG A 73 0.00 2.95 -7.94
C ARG A 73 0.41 1.59 -8.50
N GLN A 74 1.38 1.56 -9.43
CA GLN A 74 1.90 0.32 -9.99
C GLN A 74 2.48 -0.60 -8.92
N LEU A 75 3.24 -0.04 -7.98
CA LEU A 75 3.82 -0.78 -6.85
C LEU A 75 2.76 -1.21 -5.84
N ALA A 76 1.85 -0.32 -5.45
CA ALA A 76 0.77 -0.62 -4.52
C ALA A 76 -0.15 -1.73 -5.05
N ALA A 77 -0.44 -1.74 -6.36
CA ALA A 77 -1.20 -2.81 -7.00
C ALA A 77 -0.52 -4.19 -6.93
N LYS A 78 0.80 -4.24 -6.68
CA LYS A 78 1.57 -5.47 -6.46
C LYS A 78 1.69 -5.84 -4.96
N GLY A 79 1.02 -5.12 -4.08
CA GLY A 79 1.14 -5.27 -2.62
C GLY A 79 2.51 -4.84 -2.08
N ASP A 80 3.24 -4.00 -2.82
CA ASP A 80 4.53 -3.50 -2.37
C ASP A 80 4.35 -2.39 -1.32
N LYS A 81 4.86 -2.65 -0.09
CA LYS A 81 4.75 -1.72 1.04
C LYS A 81 5.43 -0.37 0.80
N ASN A 82 6.51 -0.34 0.01
CA ASN A 82 7.16 0.92 -0.34
C ASN A 82 6.33 1.71 -1.34
N GLY A 83 5.69 1.02 -2.28
CA GLY A 83 4.67 1.55 -3.19
C GLY A 83 3.50 2.19 -2.47
N GLU A 84 2.88 1.46 -1.53
CA GLU A 84 1.78 1.97 -0.71
C GLU A 84 2.18 3.22 0.09
N ARG A 85 3.39 3.21 0.67
CA ARG A 85 3.92 4.38 1.40
C ARG A 85 4.11 5.57 0.47
N LEU A 86 4.70 5.35 -0.71
CA LEU A 86 4.91 6.40 -1.69
C LEU A 86 3.59 6.97 -2.21
N LEU A 87 2.59 6.11 -2.45
CA LEU A 87 1.26 6.51 -2.89
C LEU A 87 0.59 7.42 -1.86
N LYS A 88 0.67 7.06 -0.57
CA LYS A 88 0.21 7.91 0.53
C LYS A 88 0.92 9.26 0.50
N MET A 89 2.25 9.29 0.36
CA MET A 89 3.00 10.55 0.28
C MET A 89 2.54 11.43 -0.89
N VAL A 90 2.33 10.84 -2.07
CA VAL A 90 1.82 11.56 -3.25
C VAL A 90 0.44 12.14 -2.96
N TYR A 91 -0.48 11.35 -2.42
CA TYR A 91 -1.83 11.82 -2.11
C TYR A 91 -1.87 12.98 -1.11
N LEU A 92 -0.98 12.99 -0.10
CA LEU A 92 -0.85 14.12 0.82
C LEU A 92 -0.46 15.40 0.06
N GLN A 93 0.50 15.32 -0.86
CA GLN A 93 0.92 16.45 -1.69
C GLN A 93 -0.21 16.94 -2.61
N LEU A 94 -0.98 16.03 -3.20
CA LEU A 94 -2.17 16.38 -3.98
C LEU A 94 -3.20 17.13 -3.13
N GLY A 95 -3.51 16.62 -1.94
CA GLY A 95 -4.47 17.25 -1.01
C GLY A 95 -4.02 18.62 -0.50
N TRP A 96 -2.71 18.82 -0.31
CA TRP A 96 -2.17 20.13 0.04
C TRP A 96 -2.18 21.14 -1.12
N GLY A 97 -2.51 20.71 -2.34
CA GLY A 97 -2.47 21.56 -3.53
C GLY A 97 -1.06 21.77 -4.07
N ALA A 98 -0.14 20.82 -3.88
CA ALA A 98 1.20 20.90 -4.43
C ALA A 98 1.25 20.56 -5.93
N HIS A 99 0.23 19.87 -6.46
CA HIS A 99 0.13 19.62 -7.89
C HIS A 99 -0.42 20.83 -8.62
N ARG A 100 0.24 21.23 -9.71
CA ARG A 100 -0.11 22.44 -10.48
C ARG A 100 -1.53 22.43 -11.07
N ASP A 101 -2.08 21.25 -11.35
CA ASP A 101 -3.43 21.09 -11.85
C ASP A 101 -4.35 20.56 -10.74
N TYR A 102 -5.08 21.47 -10.10
CA TYR A 102 -5.99 21.12 -9.01
C TYR A 102 -7.17 20.26 -9.49
N VAL A 103 -7.60 20.44 -10.73
CA VAL A 103 -8.72 19.68 -11.30
C VAL A 103 -8.29 18.23 -11.46
N GLN A 104 -7.10 18.00 -12.00
CA GLN A 104 -6.52 16.67 -12.13
C GLN A 104 -6.24 16.02 -10.76
N ALA A 105 -5.66 16.76 -9.82
CA ALA A 105 -5.41 16.26 -8.46
C ALA A 105 -6.70 15.86 -7.74
N TYR A 106 -7.78 16.63 -7.91
CA TYR A 106 -9.09 16.30 -7.37
C TYR A 106 -9.65 15.00 -7.96
N GLY A 107 -9.47 14.79 -9.27
CA GLY A 107 -9.84 13.55 -9.95
C GLY A 107 -9.12 12.35 -9.34
N TRP A 108 -7.79 12.41 -9.21
CA TRP A 108 -7.01 11.31 -8.62
C TRP A 108 -7.34 11.01 -7.16
N LEU A 109 -7.65 12.04 -6.36
CA LEU A 109 -8.14 11.85 -4.99
C LEU A 109 -9.52 11.18 -5.00
N SER A 110 -10.39 11.54 -5.94
CA SER A 110 -11.72 10.93 -6.09
C SER A 110 -11.62 9.46 -6.52
N GLU A 111 -10.70 9.13 -7.43
CA GLU A 111 -10.39 7.75 -7.81
C GLU A 111 -9.93 6.91 -6.60
N GLY A 112 -9.05 7.46 -5.77
CA GLY A 112 -8.59 6.77 -4.57
C GLY A 112 -9.73 6.51 -3.57
N ILE A 113 -10.61 7.49 -3.36
CA ILE A 113 -11.81 7.32 -2.52
C ILE A 113 -12.71 6.21 -3.09
N ALA A 114 -12.93 6.18 -4.41
CA ALA A 114 -13.71 5.12 -5.05
C ALA A 114 -13.04 3.73 -4.93
N GLY A 115 -11.71 3.68 -4.80
CA GLY A 115 -10.93 2.48 -4.53
C GLY A 115 -10.94 2.04 -3.06
N GLY A 116 -11.60 2.76 -2.15
CA GLY A 116 -11.70 2.44 -0.72
C GLY A 116 -10.73 3.19 0.20
N ASP A 117 -9.96 4.14 -0.33
CA ASP A 117 -9.08 5.00 0.48
C ASP A 117 -9.88 6.16 1.12
N ASP A 118 -10.79 5.84 2.03
CA ASP A 118 -11.71 6.81 2.67
C ASP A 118 -11.00 7.99 3.35
N TYR A 119 -9.76 7.79 3.80
CA TYR A 119 -8.95 8.85 4.39
C TYR A 119 -8.67 10.01 3.42
N LEU A 120 -8.79 9.78 2.11
CA LEU A 120 -8.62 10.79 1.06
C LEU A 120 -9.79 11.77 0.97
N VAL A 121 -10.96 11.47 1.56
CA VAL A 121 -12.11 12.40 1.60
C VAL A 121 -11.69 13.75 2.18
N ARG A 122 -10.96 13.72 3.30
CA ARG A 122 -10.45 14.94 3.95
C ARG A 122 -9.45 15.68 3.06
N TRP A 123 -8.55 14.97 2.40
CA TRP A 123 -7.54 15.57 1.52
C TRP A 123 -8.14 16.23 0.28
N ARG A 124 -9.17 15.61 -0.30
CA ARG A 124 -9.94 16.19 -1.41
C ARG A 124 -10.70 17.44 -0.98
N GLN A 125 -11.24 17.48 0.25
CA GLN A 125 -11.89 18.67 0.81
C GLN A 125 -10.89 19.82 0.99
N ILE A 126 -9.72 19.55 1.57
CA ILE A 126 -8.65 20.55 1.75
C ILE A 126 -8.20 21.12 0.40
N LEU A 127 -8.08 20.28 -0.63
CA LEU A 127 -7.79 20.76 -1.98
C LEU A 127 -8.94 21.63 -2.52
N ALA A 128 -10.19 21.22 -2.34
CA ALA A 128 -11.36 21.95 -2.82
C ALA A 128 -11.47 23.38 -2.25
N GLU A 129 -11.04 23.58 -1.01
CA GLU A 129 -10.96 24.92 -0.37
C GLU A 129 -9.97 25.86 -1.07
N LYS A 130 -9.01 25.32 -1.84
CA LYS A 130 -8.01 26.08 -2.60
C LYS A 130 -8.40 26.31 -4.07
N MET A 131 -9.45 25.65 -4.55
CA MET A 131 -9.88 25.70 -5.94
C MET A 131 -10.81 26.89 -6.19
N THR A 132 -10.79 27.43 -7.41
CA THR A 132 -11.84 28.36 -7.84
C THR A 132 -13.18 27.63 -7.99
N SER A 133 -14.28 28.37 -8.00
CA SER A 133 -15.62 27.83 -8.27
C SER A 133 -15.66 27.03 -9.56
N ASP A 134 -15.01 27.55 -10.61
CA ASP A 134 -15.02 26.96 -11.95
C ASP A 134 -14.19 25.69 -12.00
N GLN A 135 -13.01 25.68 -11.38
CA GLN A 135 -12.17 24.50 -11.24
C GLN A 135 -12.91 23.40 -10.46
N LEU A 136 -13.55 23.75 -9.35
CA LEU A 136 -14.27 22.78 -8.52
C LEU A 136 -15.49 22.21 -9.24
N ALA A 137 -16.23 23.06 -9.97
CA ALA A 137 -17.37 22.62 -10.79
C ALA A 137 -16.92 21.65 -11.89
N LEU A 138 -15.83 21.98 -12.59
CA LEU A 138 -15.24 21.10 -13.60
C LEU A 138 -14.76 19.78 -13.00
N ALA A 139 -14.02 19.82 -11.89
CA ALA A 139 -13.49 18.63 -11.24
C ALA A 139 -14.60 17.68 -10.75
N LYS A 140 -15.66 18.22 -10.15
CA LYS A 140 -16.84 17.43 -9.75
C LYS A 140 -17.55 16.79 -10.94
N LYS A 141 -17.67 17.52 -12.05
CA LYS A 141 -18.28 17.00 -13.28
C LYS A 141 -17.49 15.82 -13.84
N MET A 142 -16.17 15.88 -13.82
CA MET A 142 -15.31 14.80 -14.34
C MET A 142 -15.14 13.63 -13.37
N ALA A 143 -15.20 13.87 -12.05
CA ALA A 143 -15.06 12.82 -11.04
C ALA A 143 -16.36 12.04 -10.77
N GLY A 144 -17.51 12.60 -11.15
CA GLY A 144 -18.84 11.98 -10.97
C GLY A 144 -19.43 11.36 -12.23
N SER A 145 -18.69 11.33 -13.35
CA SER A 145 -19.07 10.64 -14.59
C SER A 145 -18.46 9.25 -14.63
#